data_AF-A0A9P5G8L1-F1
#
_entry.id   AF-A0A9P5G8L1-F1
#
_cell.length_a   1.000
_cell.length_b   1.000
_cell.length_c   1.000
_cell.angle_alpha   90.00
_cell.angle_beta   90.00
_cell.angle_gamma   90.00
#
_symmetry.space_group_name_H-M   'P 1'
#
loop_
_entity.id
_entity.type
_entity.pdbx_description
1 polymer ?
#
loop_
_entity_poly.entity_id
_entity_poly.type
_entity_poly.pdbx_seq_one_letter_code
_entity_poly.pdbx_strand_id
1 'polypeptide(L)'
;MFEGLGLGARLERTPWSPENAWVAWLFAFLFSITTPVGIAIGLGVRKSFELNSPRALITNGVFDSISAGILIYTSLVELMGGEFLHSDEFAHSSLKTVLGAYAWMSLGATLMALLGAWA
;
A
#
# COMPACT_ATOMS: atom_id res chain seq x y z
N MET A 1 6.98 2.58 6.91
CA MET A 1 7.16 4.01 7.27
C MET A 1 6.68 4.94 6.17
N PHE A 2 7.08 4.76 4.90
CA PHE A 2 6.71 5.66 3.80
C PHE A 2 5.20 5.82 3.57
N GLU A 3 4.42 4.75 3.71
CA GLU A 3 2.95 4.81 3.53
C GLU A 3 2.24 5.66 4.60
N GLY A 4 2.72 5.67 5.84
CA GLY A 4 2.18 6.53 6.89
C GLY A 4 2.43 8.01 6.64
N LEU A 5 3.56 8.34 6.01
CA LEU A 5 3.89 9.69 5.53
C LEU A 5 2.96 10.10 4.37
N GLY A 6 2.69 9.18 3.43
CA GLY A 6 1.73 9.40 2.34
C GLY A 6 0.31 9.63 2.84
N LEU A 7 -0.15 8.84 3.81
CA LEU A 7 -1.46 9.02 4.46
C LEU A 7 -1.52 10.36 5.20
N GLY A 8 -0.47 10.74 5.92
CA GLY A 8 -0.37 12.04 6.59
C GLY A 8 -0.51 13.22 5.61
N ALA A 9 0.19 13.16 4.47
CA ALA A 9 0.11 14.20 3.43
C ALA A 9 -1.30 14.29 2.80
N ARG A 10 -2.03 13.18 2.68
CA ARG A 10 -3.43 13.16 2.21
C ARG A 10 -4.39 13.74 3.24
N LEU A 11 -4.20 13.39 4.51
CA LEU A 11 -5.01 13.90 5.62
C LEU A 11 -4.88 15.42 5.75
N GLU A 12 -3.68 15.96 5.55
CA GLU A 12 -3.43 17.41 5.55
C GLU A 12 -4.14 18.14 4.39
N ARG A 13 -4.10 17.57 3.17
CA ARG A 13 -4.68 18.20 1.97
C ARG A 13 -6.21 18.05 1.87
N THR A 14 -6.83 17.25 2.72
CA THR A 14 -8.28 17.04 2.68
C THR A 14 -9.00 18.18 3.43
N PRO A 15 -9.95 18.91 2.81
CA PRO A 15 -10.68 19.98 3.47
C PRO A 15 -11.73 19.41 4.44
N TRP A 16 -11.33 19.20 5.70
CA TRP A 16 -12.24 18.73 6.76
C TRP A 16 -13.11 19.87 7.30
N SER A 17 -14.42 19.65 7.43
CA SER A 17 -15.27 20.50 8.25
C SER A 17 -14.85 20.39 9.73
N PRO A 18 -14.95 21.45 10.55
CA PRO A 18 -14.50 21.43 11.96
C PRO A 18 -15.14 20.32 12.80
N GLU A 19 -16.37 19.94 12.49
CA GLU A 19 -17.11 18.83 13.11
C GLU A 19 -16.54 17.44 12.76
N ASN A 20 -15.86 17.30 11.62
CA ASN A 20 -15.34 16.04 11.09
C ASN A 20 -13.82 15.91 11.21
N ALA A 21 -13.13 16.88 11.80
CA ALA A 21 -11.67 16.84 11.97
C ALA A 21 -11.18 15.63 12.79
N TRP A 22 -12.03 15.08 13.68
CA TRP A 22 -11.74 13.84 14.41
C TRP A 22 -11.53 12.63 13.51
N VAL A 23 -12.13 12.62 12.31
CA VAL A 23 -12.04 11.52 11.34
C VAL A 23 -10.60 11.27 10.89
N ALA A 24 -9.78 12.33 10.75
CA ALA A 24 -8.37 12.18 10.43
C ALA A 24 -7.60 11.40 11.52
N TRP A 25 -7.91 11.69 12.79
CA TRP A 25 -7.31 11.00 13.94
C TRP A 25 -7.79 9.54 14.04
N LEU A 26 -9.06 9.30 13.71
CA LEU A 26 -9.62 7.94 13.61
C LEU A 26 -8.91 7.12 12.53
N PHE A 27 -8.71 7.67 11.32
CA PHE A 27 -7.98 6.96 10.26
C PHE A 27 -6.53 6.68 10.63
N ALA A 28 -5.84 7.62 11.28
CA ALA A 28 -4.49 7.40 11.78
C ALA A 28 -4.43 6.27 12.83
N PHE A 29 -5.40 6.24 13.76
CA PHE A 29 -5.50 5.17 14.75
C PHE A 29 -5.80 3.81 14.11
N LEU A 30 -6.76 3.75 13.17
CA LEU A 30 -7.10 2.53 12.45
C LEU A 30 -5.91 1.99 11.64
N PHE A 31 -5.16 2.87 10.97
CA PHE A 31 -3.94 2.48 10.25
C PHE A 31 -2.89 1.88 11.21
N SER A 32 -2.70 2.50 12.38
CA SER A 32 -1.72 2.02 13.37
C SER A 32 -2.12 0.70 14.04
N ILE A 33 -3.40 0.43 14.26
CA ILE A 33 -3.87 -0.78 14.95
C ILE A 33 -4.02 -1.98 14.00
N THR A 34 -4.19 -1.75 12.70
CA THR A 34 -4.36 -2.82 11.70
C THR A 34 -3.17 -3.78 11.69
N THR A 35 -1.93 -3.25 11.72
CA THR A 35 -0.70 -4.06 11.73
C THR A 35 -0.56 -4.98 12.95
N PRO A 36 -0.64 -4.50 14.22
CA PRO A 36 -0.56 -5.38 15.37
C PRO A 36 -1.72 -6.37 15.46
N VAL A 37 -2.93 -5.99 15.03
CA VAL A 37 -4.08 -6.91 14.96
C VAL A 37 -3.81 -8.04 13.95
N GLY A 38 -3.29 -7.71 12.77
CA GLY A 38 -2.90 -8.70 11.76
C GLY A 38 -1.85 -9.68 12.28
N ILE A 39 -0.81 -9.16 12.97
CA ILE A 39 0.22 -9.99 13.60
C ILE A 39 -0.39 -10.90 14.68
N ALA A 40 -1.29 -10.37 15.52
CA ALA A 40 -1.94 -11.16 16.58
C ALA A 40 -2.78 -12.31 16.01
N ILE A 41 -3.55 -12.05 14.93
CA ILE A 41 -4.32 -13.07 14.22
C ILE A 41 -3.37 -14.12 13.63
N GLY A 42 -2.31 -13.68 12.94
CA GLY A 42 -1.31 -14.57 12.34
C GLY A 42 -0.63 -15.49 13.37
N LEU A 43 -0.28 -14.96 14.55
CA LEU A 43 0.25 -15.75 15.66
C LEU A 43 -0.79 -16.72 16.23
N GLY A 44 -2.05 -16.33 16.32
CA GLY A 44 -3.14 -17.17 16.83
C GLY A 44 -3.41 -18.38 15.93
N VAL A 45 -3.40 -18.19 14.61
CA VAL A 45 -3.65 -19.28 13.64
C VAL A 45 -2.40 -20.12 13.33
N ARG A 46 -1.19 -19.65 13.72
CA ARG A 46 0.09 -20.33 13.46
C ARG A 46 0.15 -21.79 13.92
N LYS A 47 -0.56 -22.15 14.99
CA LYS A 47 -0.59 -23.52 15.55
C LYS A 47 -1.52 -24.46 14.77
N SER A 48 -2.50 -23.92 14.06
CA SER A 48 -3.54 -24.68 13.35
C SER A 48 -3.22 -24.93 11.88
N PHE A 49 -2.21 -24.23 11.32
CA PHE A 49 -1.75 -24.38 9.95
C PHE A 49 -0.39 -25.09 9.90
N GLU A 50 -0.38 -26.33 9.42
CA GLU A 50 0.86 -26.96 8.96
C GLU A 50 1.26 -26.31 7.64
N LEU A 51 2.41 -25.60 7.62
CA LEU A 51 2.87 -24.81 6.47
C LEU A 51 3.00 -25.63 5.16
N ASN A 52 3.18 -26.95 5.26
CA ASN A 52 3.34 -27.85 4.11
C ASN A 52 2.06 -28.60 3.73
N SER A 53 0.91 -28.27 4.33
CA SER A 53 -0.37 -28.86 3.94
C SER A 53 -0.87 -28.26 2.62
N PRO A 54 -1.43 -29.07 1.69
CA PRO A 54 -2.06 -28.55 0.47
C PRO A 54 -3.11 -27.46 0.72
N ARG A 55 -3.85 -27.56 1.85
CA ARG A 55 -4.85 -26.55 2.23
C ARG A 55 -4.22 -25.21 2.62
N ALA A 56 -3.05 -25.23 3.27
CA ALA A 56 -2.31 -24.04 3.64
C ALA A 56 -1.77 -23.33 2.39
N LEU A 57 -1.21 -24.08 1.44
CA LEU A 57 -0.71 -23.54 0.17
C LEU A 57 -1.80 -22.90 -0.67
N ILE A 58 -2.98 -23.53 -0.78
CA ILE A 58 -4.13 -22.97 -1.50
C ILE A 58 -4.60 -21.67 -0.82
N THR A 59 -4.71 -21.68 0.51
CA THR A 59 -5.16 -20.52 1.28
C THR A 59 -4.20 -19.34 1.12
N ASN A 60 -2.89 -19.58 1.28
CA ASN A 60 -1.87 -18.56 1.06
C ASN A 60 -1.90 -18.04 -0.39
N GLY A 61 -1.99 -18.94 -1.38
CA GLY A 61 -2.05 -18.53 -2.78
C GLY A 61 -3.27 -17.64 -3.11
N VAL A 62 -4.43 -17.90 -2.50
CA VAL A 62 -5.61 -17.03 -2.64
C VAL A 62 -5.37 -15.67 -2.02
N PHE A 63 -4.85 -15.61 -0.79
CA PHE A 63 -4.55 -14.35 -0.11
C PHE A 63 -3.45 -13.55 -0.83
N ASP A 64 -2.42 -14.21 -1.35
CA ASP A 64 -1.34 -13.60 -2.13
C ASP A 64 -1.87 -13.05 -3.45
N SER A 65 -2.76 -13.78 -4.14
CA SER A 65 -3.38 -13.30 -5.38
C SER A 65 -4.26 -12.07 -5.15
N ILE A 66 -5.05 -12.05 -4.07
CA ILE A 66 -5.88 -10.88 -3.71
C ILE A 66 -4.97 -9.70 -3.39
N SER A 67 -3.93 -9.91 -2.58
CA SER A 67 -2.97 -8.86 -2.20
C SER A 67 -2.23 -8.30 -3.40
N ALA A 68 -1.77 -9.15 -4.33
CA ALA A 68 -1.15 -8.75 -5.58
C ALA A 68 -2.11 -7.94 -6.47
N GLY A 69 -3.38 -8.35 -6.54
CA GLY A 69 -4.41 -7.61 -7.28
C GLY A 69 -4.63 -6.20 -6.73
N ILE A 70 -4.74 -6.06 -5.40
CA ILE A 70 -4.86 -4.75 -4.74
C ILE A 70 -3.60 -3.90 -5.04
N LEU A 71 -2.41 -4.48 -4.93
CA LEU A 71 -1.15 -3.77 -5.16
C LEU A 71 -0.99 -3.29 -6.62
N ILE A 72 -1.47 -4.07 -7.59
CA ILE A 72 -1.52 -3.63 -9.00
C ILE A 72 -2.54 -2.50 -9.19
N TYR A 73 -3.71 -2.59 -8.56
CA TYR A 73 -4.73 -1.53 -8.64
C TYR A 73 -4.23 -0.21 -8.03
N THR A 74 -3.68 -0.25 -6.82
CA THR A 74 -3.18 0.96 -6.14
C THR A 74 -1.99 1.56 -6.89
N SER A 75 -1.08 0.74 -7.42
CA SER A 75 0.05 1.24 -8.20
C SER A 75 -0.35 1.85 -9.55
N LEU A 76 -1.23 1.20 -10.31
CA LEU A 76 -1.61 1.68 -11.65
C LEU A 76 -2.70 2.77 -11.61
N VAL A 77 -3.76 2.58 -10.84
CA VAL A 77 -4.94 3.45 -10.87
C VAL A 77 -4.76 4.62 -9.92
N GLU A 78 -4.38 4.36 -8.66
CA GLU A 78 -4.28 5.42 -7.65
C GLU A 78 -2.97 6.22 -7.79
N LEU A 79 -1.83 5.54 -7.89
CA LEU A 79 -0.52 6.21 -8.00
C LEU A 79 -0.26 6.72 -9.43
N MET A 80 -0.21 5.86 -10.45
CA MET A 80 0.10 6.34 -11.81
C MET A 80 -1.06 7.15 -12.41
N GLY A 81 -2.29 6.67 -12.30
CA GLY A 81 -3.48 7.34 -12.84
C GLY A 81 -3.83 8.62 -12.09
N GLY A 82 -3.92 8.57 -10.77
CA GLY A 82 -4.31 9.69 -9.93
C GLY A 82 -3.20 10.72 -9.74
N GLU A 83 -1.97 10.29 -9.44
CA GLU A 83 -0.90 11.21 -9.07
C GLU A 83 -0.04 11.68 -10.22
N PHE A 84 0.26 10.82 -11.21
CA PHE A 84 1.14 11.20 -12.32
C PHE A 84 0.39 11.76 -13.52
N LEU A 85 -0.79 11.22 -13.85
CA LEU A 85 -1.55 11.61 -15.05
C LEU A 85 -2.56 12.75 -14.80
N HIS A 86 -3.06 12.91 -13.57
CA HIS A 86 -4.12 13.88 -13.24
C HIS A 86 -3.70 15.01 -12.30
N SER A 87 -2.43 15.10 -11.91
CA SER A 87 -1.97 16.25 -11.11
C SER A 87 -1.53 17.41 -11.99
N ASP A 88 -1.99 18.63 -11.65
CA ASP A 88 -1.58 19.87 -12.32
C ASP A 88 -0.06 20.08 -12.32
N GLU A 89 0.62 19.51 -11.32
CA GLU A 89 2.07 19.58 -11.13
C GLU A 89 2.85 18.72 -12.13
N PHE A 90 2.33 17.55 -12.53
CA PHE A 90 2.92 16.73 -13.60
C PHE A 90 2.42 17.09 -15.00
N ALA A 91 1.21 17.64 -15.13
CA ALA A 91 0.67 18.11 -16.41
C ALA A 91 1.49 19.24 -17.05
N HIS A 92 2.10 20.12 -16.23
CA HIS A 92 3.00 21.19 -16.67
C HIS A 92 4.49 20.83 -16.57
N SER A 93 4.83 19.65 -16.05
CA SER A 93 6.22 19.21 -15.88
C SER A 93 6.80 18.60 -17.16
N SER A 94 8.12 18.68 -17.29
CA SER A 94 8.82 18.07 -18.43
C SER A 94 8.63 16.55 -18.43
N LEU A 95 8.47 15.94 -19.62
CA LEU A 95 8.41 14.48 -19.78
C LEU A 95 9.59 13.75 -19.12
N LYS A 96 10.76 14.39 -19.01
CA LYS A 96 11.94 13.85 -18.33
C LYS A 96 11.70 13.64 -16.83
N THR A 97 10.97 14.55 -16.19
CA THR A 97 10.63 14.46 -14.76
C THR A 97 9.66 13.30 -14.51
N VAL A 98 8.65 13.15 -15.37
CA VAL A 98 7.67 12.04 -15.30
C VAL A 98 8.37 10.70 -15.52
N LEU A 99 9.22 10.59 -16.56
CA LEU A 99 9.98 9.37 -16.81
C LEU A 99 10.95 9.05 -15.67
N GLY A 100 11.58 10.06 -15.08
CA GLY A 100 12.45 9.91 -13.91
C GLY A 100 11.70 9.38 -12.69
N ALA A 101 10.52 9.93 -12.39
CA ALA A 101 9.67 9.44 -11.30
C ALA A 101 9.21 8.00 -11.53
N TYR A 102 8.81 7.65 -12.76
CA TYR A 102 8.47 6.28 -13.13
C TYR A 102 9.68 5.31 -12.99
N ALA A 103 10.88 5.74 -13.38
CA ALA A 103 12.09 4.94 -13.19
C ALA A 103 12.38 4.68 -11.70
N TRP A 104 12.24 5.68 -10.84
CA TRP A 104 12.40 5.50 -9.40
C TRP A 104 11.32 4.60 -8.79
N MET A 105 10.07 4.73 -9.22
CA MET A 105 8.96 3.89 -8.77
C MET A 105 9.18 2.41 -9.15
N SER A 106 9.52 2.15 -10.42
CA SER A 106 9.81 0.80 -10.93
C SER A 106 11.06 0.19 -10.28
N LEU A 107 12.09 0.99 -10.00
CA LEU A 107 13.26 0.54 -9.24
C LEU A 107 12.86 0.13 -7.81
N GLY A 108 12.05 0.94 -7.13
CA GLY A 108 11.52 0.61 -5.79
C GLY A 108 10.71 -0.69 -5.79
N ALA A 109 9.81 -0.86 -6.75
CA ALA A 109 9.04 -2.10 -6.91
C ALA A 109 9.93 -3.32 -7.18
N THR A 110 10.94 -3.15 -8.03
CA THR A 110 11.90 -4.22 -8.37
C THR A 110 12.73 -4.61 -7.15
N LEU A 111 13.21 -3.65 -6.36
CA LEU A 111 13.93 -3.92 -5.10
C LEU A 111 13.04 -4.69 -4.11
N MET A 112 11.77 -4.28 -3.96
CA MET A 112 10.84 -5.00 -3.08
C MET A 112 10.54 -6.41 -3.58
N ALA A 113 10.41 -6.62 -4.88
CA ALA A 113 10.24 -7.95 -5.47
C ALA A 113 11.49 -8.84 -5.25
N LEU A 114 12.70 -8.29 -5.36
CA LEU A 114 13.93 -9.01 -5.07
C LEU A 114 14.01 -9.42 -3.60
N LEU A 115 13.63 -8.53 -2.67
CA LEU A 115 13.55 -8.88 -1.25
C LEU A 115 12.52 -9.98 -1.01
N GLY A 116 11.35 -9.90 -1.65
CA GLY A 116 10.30 -10.92 -1.55
C GLY A 116 10.71 -12.29 -2.10
N ALA A 117 11.55 -12.33 -3.13
CA ALA A 117 12.07 -13.59 -3.66
C ALA A 117 13.13 -14.25 -2.75
N TRP A 118 13.71 -13.48 -1.83
CA TRP A 118 14.77 -13.93 -0.89
C TRP A 118 14.25 -14.08 0.56
N ALA A 119 12.97 -13.80 0.80
CA ALA A 119 12.29 -13.96 2.09
C ALA A 119 11.51 -15.28 2.15
#